data_AF-A0A8H9IT39-F1
#
_entry.id   AF-A0A8H9IT39-F1
#
_cell.length_a   1.000
_cell.length_b   1.000
_cell.length_c   1.000
_cell.angle_alpha   90.00
_cell.angle_beta   90.00
_cell.angle_gamma   90.00
#
_symmetry.space_group_name_H-M   'P 1'
#
loop_
_entity.id
_entity.type
_entity.pdbx_description
1 polymer ?
#
loop_
_entity_poly.entity_id
_entity_poly.type
_entity_poly.pdbx_seq_one_letter_code
_entity_poly.pdbx_strand_id
1 'polypeptide(L)'
;MTGKHSRETGEQDIQVAEPLVVRDRRKIDPETGQVRRPEAEPVPEEAVEAPSSGPSLGESIVDEAVGVQSDVEKELAERTADLQRLQAEYANYRKRVDRDREAVVLGAKASVVSDLLPLLDDLERAEQHGDLTGAFKAVADKLVAGLQRAGLEPFGSEGDAFDPSVHEAVQHSTSPDVSGPTVTTVLRRGYRFGDRVLRAALVGVTDHEPDAAPAAEAPVEGELPVEQLSDEQQQQ
;
A
#
# COMPACT_ATOMS: atom_id res chain seq x y z
N MET A 1 25.02 28.68 69.72
CA MET A 1 24.66 28.65 68.29
C MET A 1 25.65 27.75 67.57
N THR A 2 25.11 26.70 66.93
CA THR A 2 25.67 25.90 65.80
C THR A 2 27.11 25.38 65.98
N GLY A 3 27.41 24.10 66.20
CA GLY A 3 26.78 22.87 65.71
C GLY A 3 27.88 22.02 65.07
N LYS A 4 28.65 21.28 65.90
CA LYS A 4 29.63 20.29 65.47
C LYS A 4 28.88 19.04 65.00
N HIS A 5 29.00 18.66 63.74
CA HIS A 5 28.94 17.25 63.34
C HIS A 5 29.82 17.05 62.10
N SER A 6 31.00 16.48 62.34
CA SER A 6 31.72 15.67 61.36
C SER A 6 30.74 14.61 60.82
N ARG A 7 30.64 14.48 59.50
CA ARG A 7 29.98 13.34 58.87
C ARG A 7 30.98 12.56 58.04
N GLU A 8 30.94 11.27 58.29
CA GLU A 8 31.85 10.23 57.85
C GLU A 8 31.81 10.04 56.34
N THR A 9 32.99 9.70 55.83
CA THR A 9 33.25 9.13 54.51
C THR A 9 32.33 7.93 54.28
N GLY A 10 31.41 8.05 53.32
CA GLY A 10 30.54 6.96 52.90
C GLY A 10 31.36 5.87 52.21
N GLU A 11 31.46 4.72 52.85
CA GLU A 11 32.00 3.48 52.32
C GLU A 11 31.21 3.03 51.08
N GLN A 12 31.95 2.44 50.15
CA GLN A 12 31.44 1.92 48.89
C GLN A 12 30.65 0.63 49.15
N ASP A 13 29.34 0.68 48.94
CA ASP A 13 28.49 -0.51 48.85
C ASP A 13 28.86 -1.30 47.58
N ILE A 14 29.86 -2.18 47.69
CA ILE A 14 30.09 -3.24 46.72
C ILE A 14 29.00 -4.28 47.00
N GLN A 15 27.92 -4.22 46.22
CA GLN A 15 26.92 -5.29 46.20
C GLN A 15 27.61 -6.58 45.73
N VAL A 16 27.96 -7.45 46.68
CA VAL A 16 28.40 -8.81 46.41
C VAL A 16 27.22 -9.53 45.78
N ALA A 17 27.25 -9.67 44.45
CA ALA A 17 26.27 -10.46 43.72
C ALA A 17 26.33 -11.91 44.22
N GLU A 18 25.28 -12.35 44.90
CA GLU A 18 25.10 -13.76 45.23
C GLU A 18 25.17 -14.60 43.94
N PRO A 19 25.86 -15.75 43.94
CA PRO A 19 25.98 -16.55 42.73
C PRO A 19 24.62 -17.06 42.30
N LEU A 20 24.16 -16.64 41.12
CA LEU A 20 22.93 -17.12 40.48
C LEU A 20 23.03 -18.64 40.25
N VAL A 21 22.34 -19.43 41.08
CA VAL A 21 22.27 -20.89 40.94
C VAL A 21 21.24 -21.25 39.87
N VAL A 22 21.70 -21.39 38.63
CA VAL A 22 20.89 -21.89 37.52
C VAL A 22 20.76 -23.41 37.65
N ARG A 23 19.60 -23.88 38.13
CA ARG A 23 19.28 -25.32 38.14
C ARG A 23 18.83 -25.75 36.75
N ASP A 24 19.77 -26.17 35.93
CA ASP A 24 19.47 -26.74 34.62
C ASP A 24 18.77 -28.10 34.77
N ARG A 25 17.56 -28.22 34.19
CA ARG A 25 16.76 -29.46 34.17
C ARG A 25 16.92 -30.23 32.86
N ARG A 26 17.82 -29.82 31.96
CA ARG A 26 18.05 -30.53 30.70
C ARG A 26 18.62 -31.91 30.99
N LYS A 27 18.10 -32.92 30.28
CA LYS A 27 18.56 -34.32 30.29
C LYS A 27 19.92 -34.52 29.60
N ILE A 28 20.63 -33.43 29.29
CA ILE A 28 21.81 -33.39 28.43
C ILE A 28 22.93 -32.72 29.20
N ASP A 29 24.10 -33.35 29.23
CA ASP A 29 25.28 -32.86 29.94
C ASP A 29 25.93 -31.69 29.18
N PRO A 30 26.21 -30.54 29.83
CA PRO A 30 26.65 -29.33 29.16
C PRO A 30 28.09 -29.36 28.62
N GLU A 31 28.96 -30.27 29.07
CA GLU A 31 30.33 -30.37 28.54
C GLU A 31 30.48 -31.41 27.42
N THR A 32 29.58 -32.40 27.36
CA THR A 32 29.71 -33.55 26.45
C THR A 32 28.56 -33.71 25.46
N GLY A 33 27.44 -33.00 25.65
CA GLY A 33 26.30 -33.00 24.73
C GLY A 33 25.52 -34.32 24.66
N GLN A 34 25.80 -35.29 25.54
CA GLN A 34 25.13 -36.60 25.55
C GLN A 34 23.94 -36.63 26.52
N VAL A 35 22.93 -37.44 26.18
CA VAL A 35 21.73 -37.65 27.01
C VAL A 35 22.10 -38.52 28.22
N ARG A 36 21.89 -38.01 29.44
CA ARG A 36 22.12 -38.73 30.69
C ARG A 36 21.12 -39.88 30.81
N ARG A 37 21.55 -41.11 30.50
CA ARG A 37 20.79 -42.35 30.73
C ARG A 37 21.21 -42.90 32.11
N PRO A 38 20.29 -43.24 33.00
CA PRO A 38 20.67 -43.85 34.27
C PRO A 38 21.28 -45.23 33.99
N GLU A 39 22.40 -45.48 34.66
CA GLU A 39 23.20 -46.70 34.61
C GLU A 39 22.34 -47.91 35.04
N ALA A 40 22.32 -48.95 34.19
CA ALA A 40 21.69 -50.21 34.50
C ALA A 40 22.70 -51.10 35.23
N GLU A 41 22.45 -51.37 36.51
CA GLU A 41 23.12 -52.45 37.23
C GLU A 41 22.58 -53.81 36.74
N PRO A 42 23.44 -54.84 36.57
CA PRO A 42 23.00 -56.16 36.16
C PRO A 42 22.46 -56.94 37.37
N VAL A 43 21.23 -57.44 37.27
CA VAL A 43 20.63 -58.38 38.25
C VAL A 43 20.72 -59.80 37.67
N PRO A 44 21.09 -60.83 38.46
CA PRO A 44 21.31 -62.19 37.94
C PRO A 44 20.00 -62.88 37.52
N GLU A 45 20.09 -63.71 36.48
CA GLU A 45 19.05 -64.64 36.03
C GLU A 45 18.73 -65.69 37.11
N GLU A 46 17.49 -65.71 37.56
CA GLU A 46 16.88 -66.88 38.21
C GLU A 46 15.56 -67.20 37.51
N ALA A 47 15.47 -68.43 37.01
CA ALA A 47 14.32 -68.99 36.34
C ALA A 47 13.18 -69.23 37.34
N VAL A 48 11.96 -68.80 37.02
CA VAL A 48 10.74 -69.36 37.62
C VAL A 48 9.56 -69.31 36.66
N GLU A 49 8.77 -70.38 36.76
CA GLU A 49 7.69 -70.83 35.91
C GLU A 49 6.55 -69.83 35.69
N ALA A 50 5.91 -69.95 34.53
CA ALA A 50 4.59 -69.41 34.28
C ALA A 50 3.55 -70.10 35.18
N PRO A 51 2.57 -69.33 35.69
CA PRO A 51 1.21 -69.81 35.51
C PRO A 51 0.22 -68.72 35.08
N SER A 52 -0.74 -69.18 34.27
CA SER A 52 -2.15 -68.80 34.29
C SER A 52 -2.55 -67.36 33.95
N SER A 53 -3.27 -67.27 32.85
CA SER A 53 -4.20 -66.21 32.45
C SER A 53 -4.93 -65.54 33.63
N GLY A 54 -4.77 -64.23 33.73
CA GLY A 54 -5.61 -63.25 34.44
C GLY A 54 -5.82 -62.04 33.53
N PRO A 55 -6.88 -61.23 33.72
CA PRO A 55 -7.45 -60.39 32.68
C PRO A 55 -6.56 -59.19 32.33
N SER A 56 -6.28 -58.99 31.04
CA SER A 56 -6.29 -57.72 30.28
C SER A 56 -5.74 -56.41 30.89
N LEU A 57 -4.95 -56.40 31.97
CA LEU A 57 -4.43 -55.17 32.58
C LEU A 57 -3.26 -54.56 31.81
N GLY A 58 -2.43 -55.37 31.17
CA GLY A 58 -1.33 -54.88 30.32
C GLY A 58 -1.83 -54.21 29.04
N GLU A 59 -2.94 -54.72 28.48
CA GLU A 59 -3.56 -54.22 27.25
C GLU A 59 -4.34 -52.91 27.49
N SER A 60 -4.96 -52.73 28.66
CA SER A 60 -5.63 -51.49 29.02
C SER A 60 -4.66 -50.34 29.35
N ILE A 61 -3.50 -50.64 29.96
CA ILE A 61 -2.50 -49.62 30.31
C ILE A 61 -1.76 -49.12 29.06
N VAL A 62 -1.47 -50.00 28.09
CA VAL A 62 -0.88 -49.57 26.82
C VAL A 62 -1.88 -48.81 25.96
N ASP A 63 -3.16 -49.18 25.94
CA ASP A 63 -4.21 -48.46 25.21
C ASP A 63 -4.43 -47.05 25.80
N GLU A 64 -4.44 -46.92 27.13
CA GLU A 64 -4.55 -45.62 27.81
C GLU A 64 -3.30 -44.74 27.60
N ALA A 65 -2.09 -45.32 27.64
CA ALA A 65 -0.85 -44.58 27.36
C ALA A 65 -0.74 -44.13 25.90
N VAL A 66 -1.20 -44.94 24.95
CA VAL A 66 -1.26 -44.59 23.52
C VAL A 66 -2.33 -43.53 23.27
N GLY A 67 -3.48 -43.61 23.94
CA GLY A 67 -4.52 -42.59 23.91
C GLY A 67 -4.00 -41.23 24.37
N VAL A 68 -3.34 -41.16 25.53
CA VAL A 68 -2.74 -39.93 26.07
C VAL A 68 -1.66 -39.37 25.15
N GLN A 69 -0.79 -40.21 24.57
CA GLN A 69 0.19 -39.74 23.57
C GLN A 69 -0.49 -39.15 22.33
N SER A 70 -1.56 -39.79 21.83
CA SER A 70 -2.29 -39.30 20.67
C SER A 70 -3.01 -37.96 20.93
N ASP A 71 -3.49 -37.73 22.15
CA ASP A 71 -4.16 -36.48 22.50
C ASP A 71 -3.16 -35.33 22.68
N VAL A 72 -1.98 -35.61 23.25
CA VAL A 72 -0.88 -34.65 23.32
C VAL A 72 -0.38 -34.29 21.91
N GLU A 73 -0.29 -35.26 21.00
CA GLU A 73 0.10 -35.00 19.60
C GLU A 73 -0.94 -34.14 18.87
N LYS A 74 -2.24 -34.37 19.10
CA LYS A 74 -3.32 -33.53 18.57
C LYS A 74 -3.24 -32.11 19.11
N GLU A 75 -3.10 -31.93 20.43
CA GLU A 75 -2.94 -30.59 21.02
C GLU A 75 -1.70 -29.89 20.45
N LEU A 76 -0.57 -30.59 20.30
CA LEU A 76 0.65 -30.03 19.73
C LEU A 76 0.42 -29.60 18.27
N ALA A 77 -0.25 -30.43 17.47
CA ALA A 77 -0.59 -30.11 16.08
C ALA A 77 -1.53 -28.90 16.00
N GLU A 78 -2.58 -28.84 16.82
CA GLU A 78 -3.51 -27.72 16.89
C GLU A 78 -2.80 -26.43 17.29
N ARG A 79 -1.98 -26.45 18.36
CA ARG A 79 -1.19 -25.29 18.79
C ARG A 79 -0.18 -24.86 17.73
N THR A 80 0.43 -25.80 17.02
CA THR A 80 1.36 -25.48 15.94
C THR A 80 0.63 -24.82 14.77
N ALA A 81 -0.55 -25.33 14.41
CA ALA A 81 -1.38 -24.73 13.37
C ALA A 81 -1.84 -23.31 13.76
N ASP A 82 -2.26 -23.12 15.02
CA ASP A 82 -2.62 -21.81 15.56
C ASP A 82 -1.43 -20.82 15.51
N LEU A 83 -0.24 -21.26 15.92
CA LEU A 83 0.97 -20.45 15.86
C LEU A 83 1.35 -20.09 14.42
N GLN A 84 1.24 -21.02 13.48
CA GLN A 84 1.48 -20.74 12.07
C GLN A 84 0.47 -19.74 11.51
N ARG A 85 -0.81 -19.86 11.89
CA ARG A 85 -1.86 -18.91 11.51
C ARG A 85 -1.58 -17.51 12.06
N LEU A 86 -1.27 -17.40 13.35
CA LEU A 86 -0.91 -16.13 14.00
C LEU A 86 0.34 -15.51 13.38
N GLN A 87 1.35 -16.31 13.03
CA GLN A 87 2.54 -15.82 12.32
C GLN A 87 2.19 -15.25 10.95
N ALA A 88 1.31 -15.92 10.19
CA ALA A 88 0.85 -15.43 8.90
C ALA A 88 0.01 -14.14 9.04
N GLU A 89 -0.91 -14.10 10.01
CA GLU A 89 -1.70 -12.90 10.33
C GLU A 89 -0.80 -11.72 10.72
N TYR A 90 0.21 -11.96 11.57
CA TYR A 90 1.18 -10.94 11.98
C TYR A 90 2.03 -10.45 10.80
N ALA A 91 2.51 -11.35 9.94
CA ALA A 91 3.28 -10.98 8.75
C ALA A 91 2.44 -10.11 7.79
N ASN A 92 1.17 -10.45 7.60
CA ASN A 92 0.23 -9.66 6.80
C ASN A 92 -0.08 -8.30 7.45
N TYR A 93 -0.30 -8.27 8.76
CA TYR A 93 -0.50 -7.04 9.52
C TYR A 93 0.69 -6.10 9.39
N ARG A 94 1.92 -6.60 9.58
CA ARG A 94 3.15 -5.80 9.45
C ARG A 94 3.27 -5.19 8.06
N LYS A 95 3.10 -6.00 7.00
CA LYS A 95 3.11 -5.52 5.61
C LYS A 95 2.03 -4.48 5.34
N ARG A 96 0.87 -4.57 5.98
CA ARG A 96 -0.20 -3.57 5.86
C ARG A 96 0.19 -2.26 6.57
N VAL A 97 0.65 -2.35 7.82
CA VAL A 97 1.06 -1.16 8.59
C VAL A 97 2.20 -0.40 7.90
N ASP A 98 3.19 -1.10 7.33
CA ASP A 98 4.29 -0.45 6.64
C ASP A 98 3.80 0.31 5.40
N ARG A 99 2.93 -0.31 4.58
CA ARG A 99 2.30 0.38 3.43
C ARG A 99 1.44 1.57 3.85
N ASP A 100 0.65 1.42 4.91
CA ASP A 100 -0.21 2.50 5.40
C ASP A 100 0.63 3.68 5.91
N ARG A 101 1.74 3.41 6.60
CA ARG A 101 2.70 4.44 7.04
C ARG A 101 3.29 5.20 5.85
N GLU A 102 3.73 4.48 4.81
CA GLU A 102 4.25 5.09 3.58
C GLU A 102 3.17 5.95 2.89
N ALA A 103 1.95 5.45 2.79
CA ALA A 103 0.82 6.17 2.21
C ALA A 103 0.48 7.45 3.00
N VAL A 104 0.54 7.42 4.34
CA VAL A 104 0.33 8.59 5.19
C VAL A 104 1.42 9.63 4.96
N VAL A 105 2.69 9.22 4.90
CA VAL A 105 3.81 10.14 4.64
C VAL A 105 3.71 10.76 3.25
N LEU A 106 3.40 9.95 2.23
CA LEU A 106 3.20 10.43 0.86
C LEU A 106 2.01 11.39 0.79
N GLY A 107 0.90 11.05 1.44
CA GLY A 107 -0.30 11.88 1.50
C GLY A 107 -0.07 13.23 2.19
N ALA A 108 0.70 13.25 3.28
CA ALA A 108 1.08 14.48 3.97
C ALA A 108 1.94 15.38 3.09
N LYS A 109 2.95 14.82 2.40
CA LYS A 109 3.77 15.58 1.43
C LYS A 109 2.93 16.12 0.29
N ALA A 110 2.08 15.27 -0.31
CA ALA A 110 1.18 15.65 -1.38
C ALA A 110 0.26 16.81 -0.98
N SER A 111 -0.29 16.81 0.25
CA SER A 111 -1.13 17.90 0.75
C SER A 111 -0.38 19.22 0.78
N VAL A 112 0.83 19.25 1.35
CA VAL A 112 1.65 20.47 1.42
C VAL A 112 2.02 20.97 0.03
N VAL A 113 2.37 20.06 -0.89
CA VAL A 113 2.71 20.43 -2.27
C VAL A 113 1.48 20.94 -3.02
N SER A 114 0.30 20.37 -2.79
CA SER A 114 -0.96 20.85 -3.36
C SER A 114 -1.26 22.30 -2.95
N ASP A 115 -1.03 22.66 -1.69
CA ASP A 115 -1.22 24.03 -1.19
C ASP A 115 -0.24 25.03 -1.83
N LEU A 116 0.90 24.56 -2.33
CA LEU A 116 1.90 25.38 -3.04
C LEU A 116 1.64 25.50 -4.55
N LEU A 117 0.68 24.76 -5.12
CA LEU A 117 0.40 24.83 -6.56
C LEU A 117 -0.03 26.22 -7.04
N PRO A 118 -0.88 27.00 -6.32
CA PRO A 118 -1.21 28.36 -6.73
C PRO A 118 0.03 29.27 -6.84
N LEU A 119 1.02 29.07 -5.96
CA LEU A 119 2.28 29.81 -6.04
C LEU A 119 3.07 29.46 -7.31
N LEU A 120 3.09 28.19 -7.71
CA LEU A 120 3.72 27.77 -8.97
C LEU A 120 2.99 28.37 -10.18
N ASP A 121 1.66 28.46 -10.13
CA ASP A 121 0.86 29.10 -11.18
C ASP A 121 1.19 30.60 -11.30
N ASP A 122 1.36 31.29 -10.17
CA ASP A 122 1.73 32.70 -10.16
C ASP A 122 3.15 32.92 -10.68
N LEU A 123 4.09 32.02 -10.37
CA LEU A 123 5.45 32.07 -10.93
C LEU A 123 5.44 31.85 -12.44
N GLU A 124 4.66 30.88 -12.94
CA GLU A 124 4.50 30.63 -14.37
C GLU A 124 3.85 31.83 -15.07
N ARG A 125 2.82 32.42 -14.47
CA ARG A 125 2.18 33.66 -14.96
C ARG A 125 3.18 34.82 -15.01
N ALA A 126 3.99 35.00 -13.96
CA ALA A 126 5.02 36.03 -13.93
C ALA A 126 6.11 35.80 -15.00
N GLU A 127 6.45 34.54 -15.28
CA GLU A 127 7.37 34.21 -16.37
C GLU A 127 6.79 34.55 -17.74
N GLN A 128 5.51 34.23 -17.98
CA GLN A 128 4.81 34.55 -19.23
C GLN A 128 4.72 36.06 -19.49
N HIS A 129 4.60 36.87 -18.44
CA HIS A 129 4.60 38.34 -18.54
C HIS A 129 6.00 38.97 -18.56
N GLY A 130 7.06 38.18 -18.37
CA GLY A 130 8.44 38.67 -18.33
C GLY A 130 8.83 39.36 -17.02
N ASP A 131 8.01 39.24 -15.97
CA ASP A 131 8.26 39.81 -14.64
C ASP A 131 9.23 38.93 -13.82
N LEU A 132 9.35 37.65 -14.16
CA LEU A 132 10.25 36.71 -13.49
C LEU A 132 11.69 36.82 -14.03
N THR A 133 12.48 37.74 -13.48
CA THR A 133 13.86 38.00 -13.93
C THR A 133 14.89 38.05 -12.78
N GLY A 134 16.18 37.97 -13.15
CA GLY A 134 17.30 38.17 -12.24
C GLY A 134 17.28 37.27 -11.00
N ALA A 135 17.44 37.87 -9.82
CA ALA A 135 17.47 37.16 -8.55
C ALA A 135 16.14 36.45 -8.23
N PHE A 136 15.01 37.00 -8.68
CA PHE A 136 13.70 36.41 -8.43
C PHE A 136 13.52 35.10 -9.22
N LYS A 137 13.94 35.09 -10.50
CA LYS A 137 13.99 33.85 -11.30
C LYS A 137 14.86 32.78 -10.66
N ALA A 138 16.05 33.14 -10.16
CA ALA A 138 16.93 32.18 -9.49
C ALA A 138 16.32 31.56 -8.22
N VAL A 139 15.45 32.27 -7.51
CA VAL A 139 14.71 31.74 -6.35
C VAL A 139 13.58 30.82 -6.81
N ALA A 140 12.81 31.22 -7.83
CA ALA A 140 11.76 30.40 -8.42
C ALA A 140 12.31 29.07 -8.95
N ASP A 141 13.41 29.10 -9.71
CA ASP A 141 14.06 27.90 -10.24
C ASP A 141 14.50 26.94 -9.12
N LYS A 142 15.05 27.49 -8.01
CA LYS A 142 15.43 26.69 -6.84
C LYS A 142 14.24 26.07 -6.12
N LEU A 143 13.13 26.79 -6.03
CA LEU A 143 11.89 26.28 -5.46
C LEU A 143 11.35 25.12 -6.31
N VAL A 144 11.21 25.34 -7.62
CA VAL A 144 10.74 24.33 -8.58
C VAL A 144 11.65 23.09 -8.55
N ALA A 145 12.97 23.27 -8.62
CA ALA A 145 13.93 22.16 -8.51
C ALA A 145 13.90 21.46 -7.15
N GLY A 146 13.53 22.17 -6.07
CA GLY A 146 13.31 21.59 -4.75
C GLY A 146 12.09 20.66 -4.73
N LEU A 147 10.97 21.12 -5.30
CA LEU A 147 9.73 20.34 -5.38
C LEU A 147 9.88 19.14 -6.32
N GLN A 148 10.56 19.30 -7.45
CA GLN A 148 10.85 18.19 -8.37
C GLN A 148 11.68 17.09 -7.69
N ARG A 149 12.73 17.46 -6.94
CA ARG A 149 13.51 16.49 -6.14
C ARG A 149 12.68 15.82 -5.04
N ALA A 150 11.64 16.49 -4.54
CA ALA A 150 10.73 15.91 -3.57
C ALA A 150 9.73 14.91 -4.18
N GLY A 151 9.60 14.89 -5.51
CA GLY A 151 8.73 13.97 -6.27
C GLY A 151 7.58 14.64 -7.03
N LEU A 152 7.58 15.97 -7.16
CA LEU A 152 6.59 16.70 -7.97
C LEU A 152 6.97 16.64 -9.45
N GLU A 153 6.06 16.19 -10.30
CA GLU A 153 6.26 16.13 -11.75
C GLU A 153 5.16 16.93 -12.46
N PRO A 154 5.53 17.93 -13.28
CA PRO A 154 4.58 18.61 -14.15
C PRO A 154 4.23 17.73 -15.36
N PHE A 155 3.01 17.86 -15.87
CA PHE A 155 2.55 17.23 -17.11
C PHE A 155 1.51 18.11 -17.82
N GLY A 156 1.17 17.74 -19.06
CA GLY A 156 0.25 18.49 -19.91
C GLY A 156 0.98 19.63 -20.60
N SER A 157 1.87 19.26 -21.52
CA SER A 157 2.57 20.19 -22.42
C SER A 157 1.85 20.25 -23.77
N GLU A 158 2.05 21.33 -24.52
CA GLU A 158 1.55 21.43 -25.89
C GLU A 158 2.16 20.31 -26.76
N GLY A 159 1.32 19.63 -27.52
CA GLY A 159 1.66 18.46 -28.33
C GLY A 159 1.49 17.12 -27.62
N ASP A 160 1.21 17.09 -26.32
CA ASP A 160 0.93 15.84 -25.60
C ASP A 160 -0.38 15.19 -26.08
N ALA A 161 -0.44 13.86 -26.10
CA ALA A 161 -1.67 13.14 -26.35
C ALA A 161 -2.68 13.43 -25.23
N PHE A 162 -3.94 13.66 -25.59
CA PHE A 162 -4.98 13.92 -24.59
C PHE A 162 -5.37 12.63 -23.85
N ASP A 163 -5.23 12.63 -22.53
CA ASP A 163 -5.65 11.55 -21.65
C ASP A 163 -6.68 12.08 -20.62
N PRO A 164 -7.95 11.64 -20.67
CA PRO A 164 -8.99 12.07 -19.73
C PRO A 164 -8.70 11.78 -18.25
N SER A 165 -7.78 10.87 -17.94
CA SER A 165 -7.43 10.54 -16.56
C SER A 165 -6.55 11.59 -15.89
N VAL A 166 -5.84 12.40 -16.69
CA VAL A 166 -4.89 13.42 -16.21
C VAL A 166 -5.18 14.82 -16.77
N HIS A 167 -5.94 14.94 -17.86
CA HIS A 167 -6.25 16.20 -18.52
C HIS A 167 -7.73 16.58 -18.37
N GLU A 168 -7.97 17.86 -18.10
CA GLU A 168 -9.28 18.49 -18.10
C GLU A 168 -9.42 19.37 -19.35
N ALA A 169 -10.20 18.91 -20.33
CA ALA A 169 -10.45 19.64 -21.57
C ALA A 169 -11.46 20.76 -21.33
N VAL A 170 -11.03 22.01 -21.51
CA VAL A 170 -11.89 23.21 -21.36
C VAL A 170 -12.21 23.88 -22.68
N GLN A 171 -11.46 23.55 -23.73
CA GLN A 171 -11.69 24.01 -25.08
C GLN A 171 -11.55 22.83 -26.03
N HIS A 172 -12.41 22.80 -27.05
CA HIS A 172 -12.40 21.76 -28.09
C HIS A 172 -12.43 22.43 -29.46
N SER A 173 -11.55 22.00 -30.34
CA SER A 173 -11.48 22.44 -31.73
C SER A 173 -11.17 21.26 -32.65
N THR A 174 -11.36 21.45 -33.95
CA THR A 174 -11.02 20.45 -34.97
C THR A 174 -9.98 21.02 -35.93
N SER A 175 -9.01 20.21 -36.36
CA SER A 175 -8.03 20.59 -37.37
C SER A 175 -7.61 19.39 -38.23
N PRO A 176 -7.34 19.57 -39.53
CA PRO A 176 -6.75 18.53 -40.36
C PRO A 176 -5.29 18.19 -39.97
N ASP A 177 -4.63 19.06 -39.19
CA ASP A 177 -3.21 18.92 -38.85
C ASP A 177 -2.93 17.91 -37.73
N VAL A 178 -3.97 17.49 -36.99
CA VAL A 178 -3.86 16.51 -35.89
C VAL A 178 -4.54 15.19 -36.28
N SER A 179 -3.89 14.08 -35.95
CA SER A 179 -4.41 12.74 -36.24
C SER A 179 -5.39 12.20 -35.20
N GLY A 180 -5.58 12.92 -34.09
CA GLY A 180 -6.42 12.50 -32.98
C GLY A 180 -6.35 13.49 -31.80
N PRO A 181 -7.01 13.19 -30.67
CA PRO A 181 -7.13 14.09 -29.53
C PRO A 181 -5.75 14.52 -28.98
N THR A 182 -5.39 15.77 -29.25
CA THR A 182 -4.07 16.32 -28.94
C THR A 182 -4.21 17.61 -28.14
N VAL A 183 -3.37 17.79 -27.12
CA VAL A 183 -3.29 19.03 -26.34
C VAL A 183 -2.64 20.11 -27.20
N THR A 184 -3.40 21.12 -27.61
CA THR A 184 -2.89 22.23 -28.44
C THR A 184 -2.64 23.51 -27.67
N THR A 185 -3.26 23.66 -26.51
CA THR A 185 -3.04 24.81 -25.64
C THR A 185 -3.09 24.36 -24.19
N VAL A 186 -2.13 24.80 -23.39
CA VAL A 186 -2.10 24.52 -21.96
C VAL A 186 -2.47 25.79 -21.22
N LEU A 187 -3.67 25.82 -20.62
CA LEU A 187 -4.13 26.96 -19.86
C LEU A 187 -3.61 26.93 -18.42
N ARG A 188 -3.43 25.71 -17.88
CA ARG A 188 -2.82 25.50 -16.56
C ARG A 188 -2.17 24.13 -16.52
N ARG A 189 -0.90 24.08 -16.15
CA ARG A 189 -0.15 22.82 -16.01
C ARG A 189 -0.75 21.90 -14.96
N GLY A 190 -0.73 20.62 -15.28
CA GLY A 190 -1.06 19.54 -14.36
C GLY A 190 0.16 19.12 -13.54
N TYR A 191 -0.09 18.58 -12.36
CA TYR A 191 0.96 18.15 -11.45
C TYR A 191 0.61 16.81 -10.80
N ARG A 192 1.59 15.90 -10.76
CA ARG A 192 1.51 14.62 -10.04
C ARG A 192 2.63 14.51 -9.02
N PHE A 193 2.40 13.70 -8.00
CA PHE A 193 3.36 13.41 -6.94
C PHE A 193 3.50 11.91 -6.80
N GLY A 194 4.61 11.36 -7.31
CA GLY A 194 4.71 9.92 -7.59
C GLY A 194 3.55 9.47 -8.49
N ASP A 195 2.81 8.46 -8.05
CA ASP A 195 1.68 7.90 -8.81
C ASP A 195 0.36 8.67 -8.64
N ARG A 196 0.32 9.68 -7.76
CA ARG A 196 -0.91 10.41 -7.45
C ARG A 196 -0.99 11.73 -8.22
N VAL A 197 -2.06 11.89 -9.00
CA VAL A 197 -2.41 13.19 -9.61
C VAL A 197 -2.85 14.15 -8.51
N LEU A 198 -2.16 15.29 -8.36
CA LEU A 198 -2.55 16.34 -7.44
C LEU A 198 -3.60 17.26 -8.07
N ARG A 199 -3.41 17.57 -9.36
CA ARG A 199 -4.28 18.44 -10.14
C ARG A 199 -4.15 18.11 -11.62
N ALA A 200 -5.29 17.95 -12.30
CA ALA A 200 -5.34 17.77 -13.75
C ALA A 200 -4.86 19.03 -14.49
N ALA A 201 -4.26 18.84 -15.67
CA ALA A 201 -3.89 19.96 -16.54
C ALA A 201 -5.16 20.50 -17.22
N LEU A 202 -5.40 21.81 -17.19
CA LEU A 202 -6.44 22.42 -18.01
C LEU A 202 -5.88 22.68 -19.40
N VAL A 203 -6.52 22.05 -20.40
CA VAL A 203 -6.02 22.04 -21.77
C VAL A 203 -7.12 22.36 -22.77
N GLY A 204 -6.72 22.98 -23.87
CA GLY A 204 -7.45 22.97 -25.12
C GLY A 204 -7.07 21.73 -25.91
N VAL A 205 -8.06 20.98 -26.36
CA VAL A 205 -7.88 19.76 -27.16
C VAL A 205 -8.29 20.06 -28.59
N THR A 206 -7.49 19.59 -29.53
CA THR A 206 -7.86 19.58 -30.94
C THR A 206 -7.98 18.14 -31.40
N ASP A 207 -9.14 17.81 -31.96
CA ASP A 207 -9.39 16.53 -32.61
C ASP A 207 -9.18 16.66 -34.12
N HIS A 208 -9.01 15.52 -34.77
CA HIS A 208 -9.01 15.49 -36.23
C HIS A 208 -10.36 15.98 -36.75
N GLU A 209 -10.37 16.87 -37.74
CA GLU A 209 -11.59 17.22 -38.45
C GLU A 209 -12.19 15.95 -39.07
N PRO A 210 -13.36 15.48 -38.60
CA PRO A 210 -13.98 14.33 -39.23
C PRO A 210 -14.36 14.77 -40.64
N ASP A 211 -13.84 14.06 -41.64
CA ASP A 211 -14.26 14.21 -43.03
C ASP A 211 -15.78 14.22 -43.04
N ALA A 212 -16.37 15.33 -43.50
CA ALA A 212 -17.78 15.64 -43.30
C ALA A 212 -18.62 14.38 -43.61
N ALA A 213 -19.28 13.84 -42.59
CA ALA A 213 -20.25 12.77 -42.80
C ALA A 213 -21.17 13.21 -43.95
N PRO A 214 -21.35 12.40 -45.01
CA PRO A 214 -22.12 12.83 -46.16
C PRO A 214 -23.49 13.25 -45.65
N ALA A 215 -23.89 14.46 -46.04
CA ALA A 215 -25.18 15.05 -45.69
C ALA A 215 -26.25 13.96 -45.74
N ALA A 216 -26.88 13.70 -44.59
CA ALA A 216 -28.04 12.83 -44.50
C ALA A 216 -28.99 13.22 -45.63
N GLU A 217 -29.28 12.24 -46.49
CA GLU A 217 -30.17 12.37 -47.63
C GLU A 217 -31.43 13.14 -47.21
N ALA A 218 -31.68 14.25 -47.89
CA ALA A 218 -32.90 15.04 -47.74
C ALA A 218 -34.11 14.10 -47.84
N PRO A 219 -35.12 14.21 -46.97
CA PRO A 219 -36.32 13.41 -47.13
C PRO A 219 -36.98 13.84 -48.45
N VAL A 220 -37.01 12.89 -49.39
CA VAL A 220 -37.72 12.99 -50.67
C VAL A 220 -39.18 13.31 -50.33
N GLU A 221 -39.64 14.50 -50.72
CA GLU A 221 -41.03 14.92 -50.58
C GLU A 221 -41.93 13.89 -51.26
N GLY A 222 -42.73 13.19 -50.45
CA GLY A 222 -43.74 12.27 -50.93
C GLY A 222 -44.81 13.05 -51.70
N GLU A 223 -45.06 12.62 -52.94
CA GLU A 223 -46.21 12.99 -53.74
C GLU A 223 -47.51 12.85 -52.92
N LEU A 224 -48.19 13.95 -52.67
CA LEU A 224 -49.59 13.95 -52.25
C LEU A 224 -50.47 13.81 -53.51
N PRO A 225 -51.47 12.90 -53.53
CA PRO A 225 -52.38 12.79 -54.65
C PRO A 225 -53.26 14.04 -54.77
N VAL A 226 -53.35 14.55 -56.00
CA VAL A 226 -54.21 15.67 -56.39
C VAL A 226 -55.68 15.24 -56.32
N GLU A 227 -56.41 15.67 -55.28
CA GLU A 227 -57.87 15.63 -55.30
C GLU A 227 -58.40 16.84 -56.07
N GLN A 228 -59.09 16.53 -57.17
CA GLN A 228 -59.74 17.46 -58.08
C GLN A 228 -60.97 18.07 -57.39
N LEU A 229 -60.92 19.36 -57.07
CA LEU A 229 -62.12 20.16 -56.82
C LEU A 229 -62.49 20.88 -58.12
N SER A 230 -63.57 20.37 -58.70
CA SER A 230 -64.25 20.82 -59.91
C SER A 230 -64.63 22.31 -59.89
N ASP A 231 -64.26 22.97 -60.98
CA ASP A 231 -65.00 24.00 -61.76
C ASP A 231 -66.35 24.46 -61.18
N GLU A 232 -66.48 25.73 -60.83
CA GLU A 232 -66.87 26.85 -61.69
C GLU A 232 -68.40 26.99 -61.88
N GLN A 233 -68.88 28.16 -61.45
CA GLN A 233 -70.06 28.89 -61.93
C GLN A 233 -71.46 28.26 -61.74
N GLN A 234 -72.33 29.00 -61.02
CA GLN A 234 -73.25 29.89 -61.73
C GLN A 234 -73.95 30.90 -60.81
N GLN A 235 -73.96 32.13 -61.32
CA GLN A 235 -74.82 33.25 -60.95
C GLN A 235 -76.29 32.80 -60.86
N GLN A 236 -76.93 33.03 -59.72
CA GLN A 236 -78.12 33.89 -59.52
C GLN A 236 -78.70 33.72 -58.11
#